data_AF-A0A847ZSE2-F1
#
_entry.id   AF-A0A847ZSE2-F1
#
_cell.length_a   1.000
_cell.length_b   1.000
_cell.length_c   1.000
_cell.angle_alpha   90.00
_cell.angle_beta   90.00
_cell.angle_gamma   90.00
#
_symmetry.space_group_name_H-M   'P 1'
#
loop_
_entity.id
_entity.type
_entity.pdbx_description
1 polymer ?
#
loop_
_entity_poly.entity_id
_entity_poly.type
_entity_poly.pdbx_seq_one_letter_code
_entity_poly.pdbx_strand_id
1 'polypeptide(L)' 'AGEMLGTQQSGLPVFRIADLAIHGDLLAAARDDAALILQKNPKLTGPRGEALRVLLYLFERDEAVRLVTSG' A
#
# COMPACT_ATOMS: atom_id res chain seq x y z
N ALA A 1 -30.85 -18.03 -23.75
CA ALA A 1 -32.14 -17.38 -24.04
C ALA A 1 -32.99 -17.44 -22.78
N GLY A 2 -33.48 -16.29 -22.30
CA GLY A 2 -34.22 -16.13 -21.05
C GLY A 2 -33.90 -14.78 -20.40
N GLU A 3 -34.81 -13.82 -20.52
CA GLU A 3 -34.75 -12.38 -20.21
C GLU A 3 -34.40 -12.07 -18.74
N MET A 4 -33.61 -11.03 -18.43
CA MET A 4 -33.97 -9.59 -18.36
C MET A 4 -35.20 -9.30 -17.46
N LEU A 5 -34.98 -9.13 -16.14
CA LEU A 5 -35.66 -8.12 -15.30
C LEU A 5 -35.14 -8.11 -13.86
N GLY A 6 -34.45 -7.01 -13.51
CA GLY A 6 -34.69 -6.30 -12.26
C GLY A 6 -34.27 -6.95 -10.94
N THR A 7 -32.98 -6.95 -10.67
CA THR A 7 -32.31 -6.30 -9.52
C THR A 7 -30.90 -6.87 -9.51
N GLN A 8 -29.90 -6.08 -9.92
CA GLN A 8 -28.60 -6.31 -9.30
C GLN A 8 -28.83 -5.97 -7.83
N GLN A 9 -29.21 -6.97 -7.03
CA GLN A 9 -28.90 -6.93 -5.61
C GLN A 9 -27.44 -6.51 -5.56
N SER A 10 -27.18 -5.37 -4.93
CA SER A 10 -25.87 -4.84 -4.58
C SER A 10 -25.16 -5.90 -3.72
N GLY A 11 -24.76 -6.98 -4.38
CA GLY A 11 -24.59 -8.29 -3.80
C GLY A 11 -23.12 -8.47 -3.50
N LEU A 12 -22.78 -8.07 -2.28
CA LEU A 12 -21.47 -8.17 -1.65
C LEU A 12 -20.38 -7.29 -2.28
N PRO A 13 -19.60 -6.55 -1.47
CA PRO A 13 -18.35 -5.98 -1.95
C PRO A 13 -17.52 -7.12 -2.57
N VAL A 14 -17.14 -6.99 -3.83
CA VAL A 14 -16.15 -7.90 -4.43
C VAL A 14 -14.84 -7.62 -3.70
N PHE A 15 -14.57 -8.39 -2.65
CA PHE A 15 -13.27 -8.37 -2.00
C PHE A 15 -12.26 -8.84 -3.05
N ARG A 16 -11.46 -7.91 -3.57
CA ARG A 16 -10.25 -8.26 -4.32
C ARG A 16 -9.23 -8.74 -3.31
N ILE A 17 -9.29 -10.03 -3.00
CA ILE A 17 -8.27 -10.68 -2.17
C ILE A 17 -7.02 -10.76 -3.02
N ALA A 18 -5.91 -10.25 -2.50
CA ALA A 18 -4.62 -10.35 -3.17
C ALA A 18 -4.24 -11.83 -3.30
N ASP A 19 -4.01 -12.29 -4.53
CA ASP A 19 -3.43 -13.61 -4.77
C ASP A 19 -1.94 -13.56 -4.41
N LEU A 20 -1.57 -14.18 -3.30
CA LEU A 20 -0.19 -14.20 -2.81
C LEU A 20 0.76 -14.94 -3.76
N ALA A 21 0.26 -15.87 -4.58
CA ALA A 21 1.07 -16.59 -5.56
C ALA A 21 1.42 -15.72 -6.77
N ILE A 22 0.58 -14.73 -7.10
CA ILE A 22 0.81 -13.79 -8.21
C ILE A 22 1.53 -12.53 -7.71
N HIS A 23 1.23 -12.07 -6.50
CA HIS A 23 1.74 -10.80 -5.97
C HIS A 23 2.95 -10.94 -5.04
N GLY A 24 3.41 -12.16 -4.76
CA GLY A 24 4.52 -12.42 -3.85
C GLY A 24 5.80 -11.64 -4.21
N ASP A 25 6.16 -11.61 -5.49
CA ASP A 25 7.35 -10.91 -5.97
C ASP A 25 7.23 -9.39 -5.81
N LEU A 26 6.03 -8.84 -5.98
CA LEU A 26 5.77 -7.41 -5.76
C LEU A 26 5.90 -7.04 -4.28
N LEU A 27 5.44 -7.91 -3.38
CA LEU A 27 5.59 -7.71 -1.94
C LEU A 27 7.06 -7.80 -1.52
N ALA A 28 7.82 -8.75 -2.08
CA ALA A 28 9.25 -8.85 -1.84
C ALA A 28 10.00 -7.60 -2.32
N ALA A 29 9.74 -7.16 -3.55
CA ALA A 29 10.34 -5.95 -4.12
C ALA A 29 10.00 -4.69 -3.31
N ALA A 30 8.76 -4.54 -2.87
CA ALA A 30 8.33 -3.42 -2.03
C ALA A 30 9.05 -3.43 -0.67
N ARG A 31 9.23 -4.61 -0.06
CA ARG A 31 9.97 -4.76 1.21
C ARG A 31 11.43 -4.37 1.04
N ASP A 32 12.06 -4.81 -0.04
CA ASP A 32 13.47 -4.52 -0.32
C ASP A 32 13.69 -3.02 -0.61
N ASP A 33 12.81 -2.36 -1.37
CA ASP A 33 12.88 -0.91 -1.58
C ASP A 33 12.71 -0.14 -0.26
N ALA A 34 11.75 -0.54 0.59
CA ALA A 34 11.56 0.07 1.91
C ALA A 34 12.81 -0.08 2.79
N ALA A 35 13.43 -1.26 2.83
CA ALA A 35 14.66 -1.49 3.58
C ALA A 35 15.82 -0.63 3.05
N LEU A 36 15.97 -0.55 1.72
CA LEU A 36 17.00 0.27 1.08
C LEU A 36 16.81 1.76 1.36
N ILE A 37 15.57 2.25 1.32
CA ILE A 37 15.23 3.63 1.65
C ILE A 37 15.62 3.93 3.10
N LEU A 38 15.23 3.09 4.05
CA LEU A 38 15.54 3.30 5.47
C LEU A 38 17.05 3.24 5.74
N GLN A 39 17.78 2.39 5.03
CA GLN A 39 19.24 2.31 5.16
C GLN A 39 19.94 3.58 4.62
N LYS A 40 19.48 4.12 3.49
CA LYS A 40 20.13 5.26 2.81
C LYS A 40 19.64 6.62 3.30
N ASN A 41 18.37 6.71 3.65
CA ASN A 41 17.70 7.94 4.04
C ASN A 41 16.72 7.66 5.20
N PRO A 42 17.24 7.31 6.39
CA PRO A 42 16.42 6.96 7.54
C PRO A 42 15.49 8.10 7.97
N LYS A 43 15.86 9.34 7.68
CA LYS A 43 15.05 10.51 8.01
C LYS A 43 14.06 10.90 6.94
N LEU A 44 13.97 10.18 5.81
CA LEU A 44 13.10 10.48 4.67
C LEU A 44 13.17 11.97 4.27
N THR A 45 14.38 12.50 4.05
CA THR A 45 14.59 13.90 3.62
C THR A 45 14.67 14.04 2.10
N GLY A 46 14.44 15.26 1.61
CA GLY A 46 14.48 15.58 0.18
C GLY A 46 13.24 15.08 -0.59
N PRO A 47 13.19 15.33 -1.91
CA PRO A 47 11.94 15.20 -2.68
C PRO A 47 11.29 13.80 -2.62
N ARG A 48 12.09 12.72 -2.70
CA ARG A 48 11.57 11.34 -2.59
C ARG A 48 11.11 11.02 -1.16
N GLY A 49 11.83 11.49 -0.16
CA GLY A 49 11.48 11.26 1.25
C GLY A 49 10.19 11.97 1.65
N GLU A 50 10.00 13.21 1.20
CA GLU A 50 8.77 13.98 1.40
C GLU A 50 7.57 13.31 0.73
N ALA A 51 7.70 12.84 -0.50
CA ALA A 51 6.65 12.08 -1.18
C ALA A 51 6.26 10.79 -0.43
N LEU A 52 7.25 10.07 0.12
CA LEU A 52 7.00 8.88 0.94
C LEU A 52 6.28 9.20 2.24
N ARG A 53 6.61 10.31 2.90
CA ARG A 53 5.88 10.78 4.10
C ARG A 53 4.43 11.09 3.80
N VAL A 54 4.14 11.71 2.65
CA VAL A 54 2.77 11.95 2.19
C VAL A 54 2.04 10.63 1.95
N LEU A 55 2.68 9.65 1.31
CA LEU A 55 2.07 8.32 1.12
C LEU A 55 1.78 7.64 2.46
N LEU A 56 2.70 7.70 3.44
CA LEU A 56 2.47 7.12 4.76
C LEU A 56 1.26 7.75 5.46
N TYR A 57 1.10 9.07 5.36
CA TYR A 57 -0.08 9.77 5.88
C TYR A 57 -1.37 9.32 5.20
N LEU A 58 -1.37 9.24 3.86
CA LEU A 58 -2.55 8.83 3.09
C LEU A 58 -2.99 7.38 3.36
N PHE A 59 -2.05 6.49 3.70
CA PHE A 59 -2.34 5.10 4.03
C PHE A 59 -2.52 4.85 5.53
N GLU A 60 -2.77 5.90 6.33
CA GLU A 60 -2.98 5.83 7.78
C GLU A 60 -1.81 5.15 8.53
N ARG A 61 -0.59 5.31 8.01
CA ARG A 61 0.66 4.78 8.61
C ARG A 61 1.41 5.86 9.39
N ASP A 62 0.69 6.72 10.09
CA ASP A 62 1.27 7.81 10.89
C ASP A 62 2.17 7.31 12.02
N GLU A 63 1.92 6.10 12.54
CA GLU A 63 2.83 5.43 13.48
C GLU A 63 4.20 5.13 12.86
N ALA A 64 4.22 4.74 11.58
CA ALA A 64 5.47 4.53 10.87
C ALA A 64 6.24 5.85 10.69
N VAL A 65 5.54 6.97 10.45
CA VAL A 65 6.17 8.30 10.35
C VAL A 65 6.87 8.68 11.66
N ARG A 66 6.23 8.43 12.82
CA ARG A 66 6.84 8.69 14.14
C ARG A 66 8.10 7.85 14.38
N LEU A 67 8.06 6.57 14.03
CA LEU A 67 9.20 5.66 14.18
C LEU A 67 10.40 6.12 13.35
N VAL A 68 10.14 6.56 12.11
CA VAL A 68 11.15 7.09 11.19
C VAL A 68 11.78 8.39 11.73
N THR A 69 11.01 9.27 12.36
CA THR A 69 11.54 10.54 12.90
C THR A 69 12.23 10.39 14.25
N SER A 70 11.93 9.33 15.01
CA SER A 70 12.59 9.01 16.28
C SER A 70 13.92 8.24 16.14
N GLY A 71 14.29 7.84 14.92
CA GLY A 71 15.52 7.12 14.57
C GLY A 71 16.68 8.01 14.11
#